data_AF-A0A1F5YX30-F1
#
_entry.id   AF-A0A1F5YX30-F1
#
_cell.length_a   1.000
_cell.length_b   1.000
_cell.length_c   1.000
_cell.angle_alpha   90.00
_cell.angle_beta   90.00
_cell.angle_gamma   90.00
#
_symmetry.space_group_name_H-M   'P 1'
#
loop_
_entity.id
_entity.type
_entity.pdbx_description
1 polymer ?
#
loop_
_entity_poly.entity_id
_entity_poly.type
_entity_poly.pdbx_seq_one_letter_code
_entity_poly.pdbx_strand_id
1 'polypeptide(L)'
;MVAEPNIFTKQRLTGSEILVRSLIEEGVEHVFGYPGGVVIPVFDKLYNLSRPKIVLCRHEQGAQHMADGYARASGKVGVCLVTSGPAATNLVTGIATSFMDSIPVVHLTGQVGTTAIGNDAFQEVDIIGITRPITKHSYLVRDVNEITRTIKEAFYIARTGRPGPVLVDLPKDVLLSETEFHYPETVNIPGYKPTENGHIQQIRKAAEVMATAKRPVLYVGGGAIASNAAGELNELAHKTNIPVTTTLLGLGAFPENDPLSLGMLGMHGTWYSNMAVNECDLLIAVGSRFDDRVTGKVDAFAPKAKFIHIDIDPASISKNIKVDYPIVGSCRSVLKDLLPLVQTSDTHDWLEMIGHWKQTHPLKYKKSEKIKPQYVIEAIHEVCGDDTILSSDVGQHQMWLALHYKFIKPRTNVTSGGLGTMGFGFPAAIGAALASPGRKVVAVVGDGGFQMTAQEISTAVGQRLEIIVAIINNGFLGMVRQWQELFFGKRYSHTCLEYTNPDFVKLVEAYGAVGMRVERHDEVVPVLQKAMQVKNLPVFIDFRVDRHENVFPMIPPGKMATDIIE
;
A
#
# COMPACT_ATOMS: atom_id res chain seq x y z
N MET A 1 22.87 -22.11 -11.98
CA MET A 1 22.11 -23.36 -11.76
C MET A 1 22.95 -24.24 -10.87
N VAL A 2 22.85 -24.07 -9.55
CA VAL A 2 23.33 -25.06 -8.59
C VAL A 2 22.12 -25.95 -8.34
N ALA A 3 22.26 -27.26 -8.54
CA ALA A 3 21.18 -28.22 -8.31
C ALA A 3 20.70 -28.07 -6.86
N GLU A 4 19.41 -27.73 -6.68
CA GLU A 4 18.79 -27.76 -5.36
C GLU A 4 18.89 -29.20 -4.83
N PRO A 5 19.34 -29.40 -3.57
CA PRO A 5 19.41 -30.75 -3.02
C PRO A 5 18.00 -31.37 -3.11
N ASN A 6 17.94 -32.64 -3.50
CA ASN A 6 16.70 -33.39 -3.62
C ASN A 6 16.19 -33.75 -2.21
N ILE A 7 15.74 -32.74 -1.44
CA ILE A 7 15.34 -32.86 -0.02
C ILE A 7 14.02 -33.64 0.12
N PHE A 8 13.25 -33.76 -0.96
CA PHE A 8 11.88 -34.32 -0.93
C PHE A 8 11.74 -35.67 -1.66
N THR A 9 12.71 -36.58 -1.48
CA THR A 9 12.66 -37.95 -2.06
C THR A 9 11.78 -38.93 -1.29
N LYS A 10 11.22 -38.53 -0.14
CA LYS A 10 10.34 -39.38 0.69
C LYS A 10 8.90 -39.40 0.15
N GLN A 11 8.26 -40.57 0.23
CA GLN A 11 6.83 -40.74 -0.07
C GLN A 11 5.91 -40.02 0.93
N ARG A 12 6.34 -39.86 2.19
CA ARG A 12 5.62 -39.11 3.22
C ARG A 12 6.48 -37.95 3.74
N LEU A 13 5.85 -36.79 3.86
CA LEU A 13 6.45 -35.54 4.32
C LEU A 13 5.77 -35.07 5.60
N THR A 14 6.54 -34.45 6.49
CA THR A 14 6.01 -33.74 7.66
C THR A 14 5.18 -32.53 7.23
N GLY A 15 4.22 -32.09 8.06
CA GLY A 15 3.43 -30.89 7.78
C GLY A 15 4.28 -29.64 7.50
N SER A 16 5.44 -29.53 8.14
CA SER A 16 6.42 -28.47 7.88
C SER A 16 7.05 -28.56 6.49
N GLU A 17 7.43 -29.75 6.04
CA GLU A 17 7.94 -29.98 4.67
C GLU A 17 6.83 -29.74 3.63
N ILE A 18 5.60 -30.18 3.92
CA ILE A 18 4.43 -29.95 3.08
C ILE A 18 4.17 -28.45 2.91
N LEU A 19 4.14 -27.69 4.01
CA LEU A 19 3.95 -26.24 3.98
C LEU A 19 5.02 -25.56 3.12
N VAL A 20 6.30 -25.86 3.37
CA VAL A 20 7.40 -25.25 2.61
C VAL A 20 7.30 -25.61 1.12
N ARG A 21 6.98 -26.86 0.79
CA ARG A 21 6.78 -27.28 -0.60
C ARG A 21 5.57 -26.58 -1.23
N SER A 22 4.47 -26.39 -0.51
CA SER A 22 3.33 -25.61 -0.98
C SER A 22 3.69 -24.14 -1.25
N LEU A 23 4.57 -23.52 -0.45
CA LEU A 23 5.07 -22.16 -0.74
C LEU A 23 5.93 -22.11 -2.01
N ILE A 24 6.73 -23.16 -2.27
CA ILE A 24 7.48 -23.29 -3.53
C ILE A 24 6.52 -23.39 -4.72
N GLU A 25 5.47 -24.22 -4.63
CA GLU A 25 4.46 -24.37 -5.68
C GLU A 25 3.65 -23.09 -5.93
N GLU A 26 3.44 -22.24 -4.92
CA GLU A 26 2.84 -20.90 -5.10
C GLU A 26 3.85 -19.84 -5.60
N GLY A 27 5.09 -20.23 -5.87
CA GLY A 27 6.12 -19.34 -6.41
C GLY A 27 6.61 -18.29 -5.41
N VAL A 28 6.57 -18.59 -4.11
CA VAL A 28 7.02 -17.68 -3.06
C VAL A 28 8.54 -17.52 -3.14
N GLU A 29 9.01 -16.28 -3.26
CA GLU A 29 10.44 -15.96 -3.30
C GLU A 29 10.97 -15.57 -1.92
N HIS A 30 10.16 -14.86 -1.14
CA HIS A 30 10.51 -14.34 0.17
C HIS A 30 9.42 -14.63 1.19
N VAL A 31 9.84 -15.04 2.38
CA VAL A 31 8.99 -15.15 3.57
C VAL A 31 9.54 -14.18 4.61
N PHE A 32 8.71 -13.28 5.12
CA PHE A 32 9.10 -12.33 6.15
C PHE A 32 8.66 -12.85 7.51
N GLY A 33 9.57 -13.03 8.45
CA GLY A 33 9.20 -13.74 9.67
C GLY A 33 10.13 -13.61 10.84
N TYR A 34 9.63 -14.13 11.97
CA TYR A 34 10.34 -14.21 13.24
C TYR A 34 10.11 -15.60 13.86
N PRO A 35 11.18 -16.35 14.19
CA PRO A 35 11.05 -17.71 14.70
C PRO A 35 10.52 -17.74 16.14
N GLY A 36 9.87 -18.83 16.51
CA GLY A 36 9.49 -19.12 17.89
C GLY A 36 9.06 -20.58 18.06
N GLY A 37 8.82 -21.00 19.31
CA GLY A 37 8.79 -22.41 19.73
C GLY A 37 7.89 -23.33 18.90
N VAL A 38 6.79 -22.82 18.36
CA VAL A 38 5.86 -23.60 17.53
C VAL A 38 6.37 -23.81 16.12
N VAL A 39 6.93 -22.76 15.49
CA VAL A 39 7.28 -22.77 14.06
C VAL A 39 8.74 -23.15 13.80
N ILE A 40 9.53 -23.48 14.83
CA ILE A 40 10.89 -24.02 14.67
C ILE A 40 10.98 -25.11 13.59
N PRO A 41 10.07 -26.11 13.54
CA PRO A 41 10.10 -27.14 12.49
C PRO A 41 10.01 -26.57 11.07
N VAL A 42 9.26 -25.49 10.86
CA VAL A 42 9.16 -24.81 9.55
C VAL A 42 10.45 -24.05 9.24
N PHE A 43 10.99 -23.31 10.21
CA PHE A 43 12.26 -22.59 10.06
C PHE A 43 13.44 -23.54 9.78
N ASP A 44 13.45 -24.73 10.38
CA ASP A 44 14.42 -25.79 10.09
C ASP A 44 14.41 -26.17 8.61
N LYS A 45 13.22 -26.34 8.01
CA LYS A 45 13.09 -26.68 6.58
C LYS A 45 13.47 -25.52 5.65
N LEU A 46 13.30 -24.28 6.09
CA LEU A 46 13.70 -23.10 5.33
C LEU A 46 15.22 -22.84 5.35
N TYR A 47 15.95 -23.37 6.35
CA TYR A 47 17.34 -22.99 6.64
C TYR A 47 18.31 -23.12 5.45
N ASN A 48 18.19 -24.20 4.66
CA ASN A 48 19.09 -24.48 3.54
C ASN A 48 18.50 -24.18 2.16
N LEU A 49 17.33 -23.54 2.09
CA LEU A 49 16.68 -23.25 0.82
C LEU A 49 17.19 -21.95 0.20
N SER A 50 17.48 -22.03 -1.10
CA SER A 50 17.64 -20.84 -1.95
C SER A 50 16.34 -20.07 -2.11
N ARG A 51 15.21 -20.80 -2.18
CA ARG A 51 13.85 -20.27 -2.37
C ARG A 51 12.81 -21.17 -1.71
N PRO A 52 11.80 -20.62 -0.99
CA PRO A 52 11.72 -19.23 -0.55
C PRO A 52 12.84 -18.86 0.44
N LYS A 53 13.35 -17.62 0.35
CA LYS A 53 14.33 -17.10 1.30
C LYS A 53 13.63 -16.49 2.51
N ILE A 54 13.99 -16.96 3.71
CA ILE A 54 13.52 -16.35 4.96
C ILE A 54 14.23 -15.01 5.22
N VAL A 55 13.45 -13.97 5.47
CA VAL A 55 13.91 -12.63 5.87
C VAL A 55 13.60 -12.46 7.35
N LEU A 56 14.63 -12.61 8.17
CA LEU A 56 14.53 -12.44 9.62
C LEU A 56 14.30 -10.95 9.95
N CYS A 57 13.17 -10.67 10.58
CA CYS A 57 12.77 -9.33 11.01
C CYS A 57 13.21 -9.06 12.46
N ARG A 58 12.97 -7.86 12.99
CA ARG A 58 13.19 -7.55 14.41
C ARG A 58 11.90 -7.47 15.22
N HIS A 59 10.76 -7.32 14.55
CA HIS A 59 9.43 -7.39 15.14
C HIS A 59 8.44 -7.94 14.11
N GLU A 60 7.40 -8.66 14.55
CA GLU A 60 6.40 -9.25 13.65
C GLU A 60 5.59 -8.20 12.89
N GLN A 61 5.34 -7.03 13.50
CA GLN A 61 4.78 -5.87 12.79
C GLN A 61 5.66 -5.47 11.59
N GLY A 62 6.99 -5.45 11.77
CA GLY A 62 7.94 -5.20 10.70
C GLY A 62 7.85 -6.27 9.60
N ALA A 63 7.74 -7.54 9.99
CA ALA A 63 7.57 -8.66 9.05
C ALA A 63 6.32 -8.51 8.19
N GLN A 64 5.19 -8.16 8.79
CA GLN A 64 3.96 -7.94 8.03
C GLN A 64 4.09 -6.72 7.11
N HIS A 65 4.60 -5.58 7.60
CA HIS A 65 4.73 -4.37 6.78
C HIS A 65 5.70 -4.59 5.60
N MET A 66 6.74 -5.41 5.77
CA MET A 66 7.59 -5.88 4.68
C MET A 66 6.83 -6.76 3.68
N ALA A 67 6.02 -7.71 4.15
CA ALA A 67 5.20 -8.54 3.26
C ALA A 67 4.18 -7.71 2.46
N ASP A 68 3.58 -6.71 3.09
CA ASP A 68 2.67 -5.74 2.46
C ASP A 68 3.40 -4.89 1.40
N GLY A 69 4.56 -4.31 1.74
CA GLY A 69 5.39 -3.56 0.80
C GLY A 69 5.86 -4.40 -0.39
N TYR A 70 6.24 -5.67 -0.15
CA TYR A 70 6.58 -6.63 -1.19
C TYR A 70 5.39 -6.85 -2.14
N ALA A 71 4.18 -7.07 -1.59
CA ALA A 71 2.97 -7.30 -2.37
C ALA A 71 2.59 -6.08 -3.23
N ARG A 72 2.66 -4.87 -2.67
CA ARG A 72 2.37 -3.62 -3.41
C ARG A 72 3.32 -3.42 -4.59
N ALA A 73 4.62 -3.58 -4.36
CA ALA A 73 5.66 -3.35 -5.34
C ALA A 73 5.68 -4.41 -6.46
N SER A 74 5.47 -5.69 -6.12
CA SER A 74 5.54 -6.80 -7.08
C SER A 74 4.21 -7.12 -7.76
N GLY A 75 3.08 -6.85 -7.10
CA GLY A 75 1.77 -7.39 -7.47
C GLY A 75 1.58 -8.87 -7.16
N LYS A 76 2.53 -9.51 -6.47
CA LYS A 76 2.43 -10.89 -5.96
C LYS A 76 1.84 -10.90 -4.55
N VAL A 77 1.57 -12.10 -4.03
CA VAL A 77 1.14 -12.30 -2.64
C VAL A 77 2.33 -12.16 -1.70
N GLY A 78 2.23 -11.29 -0.70
CA GLY A 78 3.21 -11.22 0.39
C GLY A 78 3.02 -12.38 1.37
N VAL A 79 4.10 -12.88 1.97
CA VAL A 79 4.03 -13.99 2.93
C VAL A 79 4.70 -13.61 4.25
N CYS A 80 3.95 -13.69 5.34
CA CYS A 80 4.45 -13.48 6.70
C CYS A 80 4.40 -14.80 7.48
N LEU A 81 5.46 -15.17 8.20
CA LEU A 81 5.53 -16.38 9.02
C LEU A 81 6.00 -16.06 10.44
N VAL A 82 5.15 -16.33 11.43
CA VAL A 82 5.45 -16.05 12.85
C VAL A 82 4.97 -17.18 13.76
N THR A 83 5.44 -17.20 15.02
CA THR A 83 5.02 -18.20 16.01
C THR A 83 3.63 -17.89 16.62
N SER A 84 3.23 -18.61 17.67
CA SER A 84 1.94 -18.46 18.34
C SER A 84 1.92 -17.28 19.32
N GLY A 85 0.77 -17.06 19.96
CA GLY A 85 0.62 -16.16 21.10
C GLY A 85 1.03 -14.72 20.77
N PRO A 86 2.05 -14.16 21.44
CA PRO A 86 2.43 -12.76 21.30
C PRO A 86 2.82 -12.38 19.87
N ALA A 87 3.51 -13.29 19.16
CA ALA A 87 3.95 -13.05 17.80
C ALA A 87 2.76 -12.92 16.83
N ALA A 88 1.74 -13.77 17.01
CA ALA A 88 0.50 -13.69 16.27
C ALA A 88 -0.25 -12.38 16.56
N THR A 89 -0.34 -11.96 17.83
CA THR A 89 -0.99 -10.68 18.19
C THR A 89 -0.24 -9.46 17.68
N ASN A 90 1.09 -9.53 17.54
CA ASN A 90 1.89 -8.45 16.95
C ASN A 90 1.60 -8.23 15.45
N LEU A 91 0.91 -9.17 14.78
CA LEU A 91 0.47 -9.00 13.40
C LEU A 91 -0.83 -8.19 13.25
N VAL A 92 -1.61 -7.97 14.31
CA VAL A 92 -2.98 -7.45 14.22
C VAL A 92 -3.06 -6.12 13.47
N THR A 93 -2.22 -5.13 13.83
CA THR A 93 -2.16 -3.84 13.14
C THR A 93 -1.77 -4.00 11.67
N GLY A 94 -0.85 -4.91 11.39
CA GLY A 94 -0.43 -5.21 10.04
C GLY A 94 -1.54 -5.81 9.18
N ILE A 95 -2.20 -6.85 9.69
CA ILE A 95 -3.34 -7.51 9.05
C ILE A 95 -4.43 -6.48 8.74
N ALA A 96 -4.77 -5.62 9.70
CA ALA A 96 -5.73 -4.54 9.48
C ALA A 96 -5.27 -3.54 8.41
N THR A 97 -3.97 -3.24 8.33
CA THR A 97 -3.39 -2.37 7.29
C THR A 97 -3.62 -2.96 5.90
N SER A 98 -3.24 -4.21 5.68
CA SER A 98 -3.45 -4.88 4.38
C SER A 98 -4.93 -5.04 4.05
N PHE A 99 -5.79 -5.27 5.04
CA PHE A 99 -7.23 -5.39 4.84
C PHE A 99 -7.86 -4.09 4.35
N MET A 100 -7.57 -2.98 5.02
CA MET A 100 -8.13 -1.67 4.67
C MET A 100 -7.70 -1.21 3.27
N ASP A 101 -6.49 -1.58 2.84
CA ASP A 101 -5.92 -1.21 1.55
C ASP A 101 -6.06 -2.29 0.46
N SER A 102 -6.68 -3.42 0.78
CA SER A 102 -6.91 -4.53 -0.16
C SER A 102 -5.62 -5.15 -0.71
N ILE A 103 -4.66 -5.44 0.18
CA ILE A 103 -3.33 -5.98 -0.17
C ILE A 103 -3.30 -7.50 0.05
N PRO A 104 -2.85 -8.29 -0.93
CA PRO A 104 -2.81 -9.75 -0.81
C PRO A 104 -1.61 -10.19 0.04
N VAL A 105 -1.88 -10.55 1.30
CA VAL A 105 -0.86 -11.08 2.22
C VAL A 105 -1.37 -12.36 2.88
N VAL A 106 -0.60 -13.44 2.80
CA VAL A 106 -0.86 -14.68 3.55
C VAL A 106 -0.03 -14.66 4.83
N HIS A 107 -0.73 -14.70 5.96
CA HIS A 107 -0.15 -14.74 7.30
C HIS A 107 -0.18 -16.17 7.81
N LEU A 108 0.98 -16.75 8.04
CA LEU A 108 1.17 -18.08 8.59
C LEU A 108 1.54 -17.92 10.06
N THR A 109 0.65 -18.36 10.95
CA THR A 109 0.88 -18.32 12.40
C THR A 109 1.05 -19.73 12.92
N GLY A 110 2.05 -19.96 13.77
CA GLY A 110 2.08 -21.17 14.58
C GLY A 110 0.97 -21.14 15.63
N GLN A 111 0.46 -22.31 16.01
CA GLN A 111 -0.43 -22.49 17.15
C GLN A 111 0.06 -23.60 18.10
N VAL A 112 -0.38 -23.55 19.36
CA VAL A 112 -0.23 -24.68 20.30
C VAL A 112 -0.80 -25.97 19.70
N GLY A 113 -0.41 -27.13 20.24
CA GLY A 113 -0.91 -28.41 19.74
C GLY A 113 -2.43 -28.51 19.83
N THR A 114 -3.08 -29.23 18.91
CA THR A 114 -4.55 -29.26 18.80
C THR A 114 -5.27 -29.62 20.11
N THR A 115 -4.69 -30.50 20.93
CA THR A 115 -5.22 -30.91 22.23
C THR A 115 -5.09 -29.87 23.34
N ALA A 116 -4.22 -28.88 23.14
CA ALA A 116 -3.99 -27.79 24.08
C ALA A 116 -4.85 -26.55 23.77
N ILE A 117 -5.42 -26.46 22.57
CA ILE A 117 -6.29 -25.34 22.18
C ILE A 117 -7.53 -25.30 23.09
N GLY A 118 -7.82 -24.13 23.64
CA GLY A 118 -8.89 -23.82 24.58
C GLY A 118 -8.54 -24.03 26.05
N ASN A 119 -7.29 -24.34 26.38
CA ASN A 119 -6.85 -24.69 27.75
C ASN A 119 -5.90 -23.66 28.38
N ASP A 120 -5.86 -22.43 27.85
CA ASP A 120 -4.94 -21.37 28.29
C ASP A 120 -3.47 -21.84 28.30
N ALA A 121 -3.08 -22.56 27.25
CA ALA A 121 -1.74 -23.13 27.13
C ALA A 121 -0.67 -22.05 26.95
N PHE A 122 0.59 -22.42 27.19
CA PHE A 122 1.72 -21.49 27.03
C PHE A 122 1.81 -20.98 25.59
N GLN A 123 1.81 -19.64 25.44
CA GLN A 123 1.78 -18.94 24.15
C GLN A 123 0.57 -19.32 23.28
N GLU A 124 -0.57 -19.67 23.88
CA GLU A 124 -1.85 -19.76 23.19
C GLU A 124 -2.50 -18.39 23.03
N VAL A 125 -3.14 -18.16 21.88
CA VAL A 125 -4.11 -17.08 21.69
C VAL A 125 -5.11 -17.47 20.61
N ASP A 126 -6.37 -17.06 20.77
CA ASP A 126 -7.39 -17.16 19.71
C ASP A 126 -7.14 -16.09 18.63
N ILE A 127 -6.10 -16.31 17.82
CA ILE A 127 -5.75 -15.36 16.76
C ILE A 127 -6.86 -15.25 15.71
N ILE A 128 -7.58 -16.33 15.44
CA ILE A 128 -8.68 -16.34 14.47
C ILE A 128 -9.81 -15.42 14.94
N GLY A 129 -10.21 -15.53 16.21
CA GLY A 129 -11.20 -14.64 16.81
C GLY A 129 -10.76 -13.17 16.76
N ILE A 130 -9.50 -12.90 17.11
CA ILE A 130 -8.92 -11.55 17.10
C ILE A 130 -8.91 -10.94 15.69
N THR A 131 -8.54 -11.71 14.67
CA THR A 131 -8.32 -11.20 13.30
C THR A 131 -9.50 -11.39 12.36
N ARG A 132 -10.59 -12.03 12.80
CA ARG A 132 -11.77 -12.27 11.97
C ARG A 132 -12.35 -11.02 11.27
N PRO A 133 -12.47 -9.84 11.91
CA PRO A 133 -13.05 -8.66 11.25
C PRO A 133 -12.08 -7.94 10.30
N ILE A 134 -10.79 -8.31 10.34
CA ILE A 134 -9.71 -7.66 9.60
C ILE A 134 -8.98 -8.63 8.67
N THR A 135 -9.56 -9.80 8.40
CA THR A 135 -9.07 -10.74 7.40
C THR A 135 -10.15 -10.99 6.36
N LYS A 136 -9.73 -11.27 5.13
CA LYS A 136 -10.66 -11.73 4.09
C LYS A 136 -11.15 -13.15 4.40
N HIS A 137 -10.26 -13.98 4.93
CA HIS A 137 -10.58 -15.30 5.44
C HIS A 137 -9.52 -15.78 6.43
N SER A 138 -9.84 -16.81 7.23
CA SER A 138 -8.91 -17.42 8.16
C SER A 138 -9.14 -18.93 8.24
N TYR A 139 -8.07 -19.70 8.44
CA TYR A 139 -8.10 -21.14 8.62
C TYR A 139 -7.44 -21.56 9.93
N LEU A 140 -8.01 -22.53 10.63
CA LEU A 140 -7.32 -23.34 11.64
C LEU A 140 -7.09 -24.72 11.03
N VAL A 141 -5.85 -25.09 10.74
CA VAL A 141 -5.53 -26.39 10.15
C VAL A 141 -5.50 -27.44 11.27
N ARG A 142 -6.42 -28.40 11.28
CA ARG A 142 -6.51 -29.40 12.37
C ARG A 142 -5.93 -30.75 12.01
N ASP A 143 -5.70 -31.00 10.72
CA ASP A 143 -5.15 -32.24 10.21
C ASP A 143 -4.07 -31.94 9.16
N VAL A 144 -2.97 -32.70 9.16
CA VAL A 144 -1.86 -32.54 8.21
C VAL A 144 -2.30 -32.71 6.75
N ASN A 145 -3.35 -33.51 6.50
CA ASN A 145 -3.93 -33.72 5.17
C ASN A 145 -4.62 -32.47 4.61
N GLU A 146 -4.90 -31.46 5.43
CA GLU A 146 -5.56 -30.22 5.02
C GLU A 146 -4.57 -29.15 4.53
N ILE A 147 -3.28 -29.24 4.90
CA ILE A 147 -2.29 -28.17 4.65
C ILE A 147 -2.24 -27.78 3.17
N THR A 148 -2.09 -28.73 2.25
CA THR A 148 -1.90 -28.41 0.82
C THR A 148 -3.12 -27.69 0.23
N ARG A 149 -4.32 -28.16 0.57
CA ARG A 149 -5.59 -27.54 0.19
C ARG A 149 -5.73 -26.15 0.80
N THR A 150 -5.50 -26.01 2.10
CA THR A 150 -5.64 -24.73 2.82
C THR A 150 -4.68 -23.68 2.27
N ILE A 151 -3.42 -24.03 2.01
CA ILE A 151 -2.46 -23.08 1.43
C ILE A 151 -2.89 -22.68 0.01
N LYS A 152 -3.32 -23.64 -0.82
CA LYS A 152 -3.83 -23.35 -2.17
C LYS A 152 -5.02 -22.38 -2.13
N GLU A 153 -5.99 -22.65 -1.26
CA GLU A 153 -7.17 -21.80 -1.08
C GLU A 153 -6.78 -20.42 -0.51
N ALA A 154 -5.88 -20.36 0.47
CA ALA A 154 -5.46 -19.10 1.09
C ALA A 154 -4.82 -18.14 0.08
N PHE A 155 -3.90 -18.65 -0.76
CA PHE A 155 -3.29 -17.85 -1.82
C PHE A 155 -4.31 -17.43 -2.90
N TYR A 156 -5.24 -18.33 -3.26
CA TYR A 156 -6.30 -18.01 -4.21
C TYR A 156 -7.25 -16.92 -3.67
N ILE A 157 -7.72 -17.05 -2.43
CA ILE A 157 -8.56 -16.05 -1.77
C ILE A 157 -7.80 -14.73 -1.66
N ALA A 158 -6.54 -14.74 -1.24
CA ALA A 158 -5.77 -13.51 -1.04
C ALA A 158 -5.68 -12.67 -2.31
N ARG A 159 -5.49 -13.29 -3.49
CA ARG A 159 -5.22 -12.58 -4.76
C ARG A 159 -6.43 -12.32 -5.66
N THR A 160 -7.52 -13.06 -5.53
CA THR A 160 -8.68 -12.98 -6.45
C THR A 160 -9.79 -12.07 -5.92
N GLY A 161 -10.69 -11.59 -6.78
CA GLY A 161 -11.71 -10.60 -6.39
C GLY A 161 -11.06 -9.32 -5.86
N ARG A 162 -11.62 -8.74 -4.79
CA ARG A 162 -10.89 -7.73 -4.02
C ARG A 162 -9.76 -8.39 -3.24
N PRO A 163 -8.48 -8.09 -3.49
CA PRO A 163 -7.39 -8.74 -2.78
C PRO A 163 -7.41 -8.37 -1.30
N GLY A 164 -6.78 -9.19 -0.46
CA GLY A 164 -6.77 -8.94 0.98
C GLY A 164 -6.04 -10.00 1.78
N PRO A 165 -5.86 -9.78 3.09
CA PRO A 165 -5.10 -10.68 3.92
C PRO A 165 -5.87 -11.97 4.25
N VAL A 166 -5.17 -13.10 4.24
CA VAL A 166 -5.67 -14.39 4.71
C VAL A 166 -4.75 -14.90 5.81
N LEU A 167 -5.32 -15.44 6.88
CA LEU A 167 -4.57 -16.06 7.97
C LEU A 167 -4.70 -17.58 7.94
N VAL A 168 -3.59 -18.29 8.14
CA VAL A 168 -3.57 -19.75 8.28
C VAL A 168 -2.85 -20.08 9.58
N ASP A 169 -3.61 -20.59 10.54
CA ASP A 169 -3.13 -20.97 11.87
C ASP A 169 -2.76 -22.46 11.90
N LEU A 170 -1.53 -22.75 12.33
CA LEU A 170 -0.83 -24.02 12.13
C LEU A 170 -0.40 -24.64 13.48
N PRO A 171 -1.19 -25.56 14.06
CA PRO A 171 -0.85 -26.27 15.28
C PRO A 171 0.46 -27.06 15.18
N LYS A 172 1.22 -27.07 16.28
CA LYS A 172 2.54 -27.72 16.34
C LYS A 172 2.50 -29.22 15.99
N ASP A 173 1.52 -29.95 16.48
CA ASP A 173 1.33 -31.39 16.23
C ASP A 173 0.96 -31.68 14.77
N VAL A 174 0.20 -30.79 14.13
CA VAL A 174 -0.09 -30.86 12.69
C VAL A 174 1.20 -30.64 11.87
N LEU A 175 2.04 -29.69 12.25
CA LEU A 175 3.33 -29.41 11.59
C LEU A 175 4.36 -30.55 11.70
N LEU A 176 4.23 -31.39 12.74
CA LEU A 176 5.10 -32.54 13.00
C LEU A 176 4.55 -33.86 12.45
N SER A 177 3.24 -33.94 12.19
CA SER A 177 2.60 -35.11 11.61
C SER A 177 3.01 -35.31 10.16
N GLU A 178 2.94 -36.54 9.65
CA GLU A 178 3.38 -36.88 8.29
C GLU A 178 2.21 -37.38 7.42
N THR A 179 2.20 -37.00 6.15
CA THR A 179 1.30 -37.56 5.13
C THR A 179 1.93 -37.51 3.73
N GLU A 180 1.26 -38.08 2.73
CA GLU A 180 1.67 -37.98 1.34
C GLU A 180 1.47 -36.56 0.81
N PHE A 181 2.43 -36.06 0.02
CA PHE A 181 2.34 -34.74 -0.57
C PHE A 181 1.62 -34.79 -1.92
N HIS A 182 0.50 -34.08 -2.00
CA HIS A 182 -0.21 -33.80 -3.25
C HIS A 182 -0.67 -32.33 -3.25
N TYR A 183 -0.14 -31.54 -4.18
CA TYR A 183 -0.54 -30.13 -4.30
C TYR A 183 -1.70 -29.96 -5.29
N PRO A 184 -2.83 -29.35 -4.90
CA PRO A 184 -3.98 -29.22 -5.80
C PRO A 184 -3.69 -28.34 -7.02
N GLU A 185 -4.06 -28.82 -8.21
CA GLU A 185 -3.98 -28.05 -9.45
C GLU A 185 -5.06 -26.97 -9.53
N THR A 186 -6.24 -27.24 -8.99
CA THR A 186 -7.41 -26.37 -9.06
C THR A 186 -7.93 -26.01 -7.66
N VAL A 187 -8.64 -24.88 -7.59
CA VAL A 187 -9.29 -24.40 -6.37
C VAL A 187 -10.79 -24.36 -6.61
N ASN A 188 -11.54 -25.00 -5.72
CA ASN A 188 -12.99 -24.96 -5.74
C ASN A 188 -13.51 -24.69 -4.33
N ILE A 189 -13.88 -23.44 -4.08
CA ILE A 189 -14.39 -22.97 -2.77
C ILE A 189 -15.88 -22.71 -2.93
N PRO A 190 -16.76 -23.53 -2.31
CA PRO A 190 -18.19 -23.30 -2.37
C PRO A 190 -18.57 -21.87 -1.97
N GLY A 191 -19.38 -21.20 -2.79
CA GLY A 191 -19.87 -19.84 -2.55
C GLY A 191 -18.89 -18.71 -2.90
N TYR A 192 -17.60 -18.98 -3.11
CA TYR A 192 -16.62 -17.95 -3.47
C TYR A 192 -16.25 -18.04 -4.96
N LYS A 193 -16.88 -17.17 -5.77
CA LYS A 193 -16.68 -17.07 -7.22
C LYS A 193 -16.57 -15.61 -7.64
N PRO A 194 -15.36 -15.00 -7.60
CA PRO A 194 -15.16 -13.62 -8.01
C PRO A 194 -15.67 -13.34 -9.43
N THR A 195 -16.39 -12.24 -9.60
CA THR A 195 -16.90 -11.80 -10.91
C THR A 195 -15.82 -10.97 -11.61
N GLU A 196 -15.07 -11.59 -12.51
CA GLU A 196 -13.97 -10.91 -13.21
C GLU A 196 -14.43 -10.07 -14.42
N ASN A 197 -15.49 -10.49 -15.11
CA ASN A 197 -15.99 -9.82 -16.31
C ASN A 197 -17.25 -9.00 -16.01
N GLY A 198 -17.29 -7.78 -16.55
CA GLY A 198 -18.44 -6.89 -16.40
C GLY A 198 -19.62 -7.31 -17.27
N HIS A 199 -20.83 -6.93 -16.84
CA HIS A 199 -22.03 -7.18 -17.62
C HIS A 199 -22.09 -6.26 -18.85
N ILE A 200 -21.98 -6.84 -20.06
CA ILE A 200 -21.83 -6.08 -21.33
C ILE A 200 -22.90 -5.00 -21.56
N GLN A 201 -24.15 -5.21 -21.14
CA GLN A 201 -25.20 -4.19 -21.30
C GLN A 201 -25.00 -2.97 -20.38
N GLN A 202 -24.39 -3.16 -19.20
CA GLN A 202 -24.04 -2.03 -18.33
C GLN A 202 -22.85 -1.26 -18.90
N ILE A 203 -21.88 -1.97 -19.49
CA ILE A 203 -20.73 -1.37 -20.18
C ILE A 203 -21.18 -0.54 -21.39
N ARG A 204 -22.15 -1.04 -22.18
CA ARG A 204 -22.74 -0.26 -23.29
C ARG A 204 -23.42 1.02 -22.81
N LYS A 205 -24.24 0.93 -21.76
CA LYS A 205 -24.88 2.11 -21.15
C LYS A 205 -23.87 3.12 -20.63
N ALA A 206 -22.78 2.65 -20.02
CA ALA A 206 -21.67 3.51 -19.60
C ALA A 206 -21.05 4.25 -20.80
N ALA A 207 -20.76 3.55 -21.89
CA ALA A 207 -20.22 4.16 -23.11
C ALA A 207 -21.15 5.23 -23.72
N GLU A 208 -22.46 4.95 -23.77
CA GLU A 208 -23.48 5.90 -24.26
C GLU A 208 -23.50 7.20 -23.44
N VAL A 209 -23.44 7.07 -22.12
CA VAL A 209 -23.46 8.24 -21.23
C VAL A 209 -22.16 9.03 -21.32
N MET A 210 -21.01 8.35 -21.43
CA MET A 210 -19.71 8.98 -21.64
C MET A 210 -19.66 9.82 -22.93
N ALA A 211 -20.30 9.35 -24.00
CA ALA A 211 -20.35 10.06 -25.28
C ALA A 211 -21.16 11.37 -25.22
N THR A 212 -22.11 11.49 -24.28
CA THR A 212 -22.98 12.67 -24.15
C THR A 212 -22.53 13.66 -23.06
N ALA A 213 -21.58 13.26 -22.22
CA ALA A 213 -21.06 14.09 -21.14
C ALA A 213 -20.23 15.27 -21.68
N LYS A 214 -20.39 16.45 -21.07
CA LYS A 214 -19.64 17.67 -21.41
C LYS A 214 -18.53 17.97 -20.42
N ARG A 215 -18.68 17.53 -19.17
CA ARG A 215 -17.70 17.71 -18.09
C ARG A 215 -17.40 16.39 -17.37
N PRO A 216 -16.98 15.33 -18.09
CA PRO A 216 -16.64 14.05 -17.47
C PRO A 216 -15.31 14.13 -16.71
N VAL A 217 -15.18 13.30 -15.67
CA VAL A 217 -13.93 13.08 -14.93
C VAL A 217 -13.74 11.59 -14.63
N LEU A 218 -12.54 11.06 -14.90
CA LEU A 218 -12.12 9.73 -14.43
C LEU A 218 -11.60 9.85 -12.99
N TYR A 219 -12.22 9.10 -12.09
CA TYR A 219 -11.86 9.02 -10.67
C TYR A 219 -11.26 7.65 -10.35
N VAL A 220 -9.94 7.59 -10.20
CA VAL A 220 -9.18 6.33 -10.24
C VAL A 220 -8.64 5.95 -8.86
N GLY A 221 -8.98 4.75 -8.42
CA GLY A 221 -8.54 4.20 -7.13
C GLY A 221 -7.47 3.10 -7.24
N GLY A 222 -7.12 2.53 -6.08
CA GLY A 222 -6.15 1.43 -5.99
C GLY A 222 -6.56 0.14 -6.72
N GLY A 223 -7.86 -0.04 -7.03
CA GLY A 223 -8.33 -1.16 -7.83
C GLY A 223 -7.73 -1.20 -9.23
N ALA A 224 -7.48 -0.03 -9.85
CA ALA A 224 -6.82 0.05 -11.15
C ALA A 224 -5.35 -0.44 -11.09
N ILE A 225 -4.65 -0.17 -9.98
CA ILE A 225 -3.31 -0.71 -9.73
C ILE A 225 -3.38 -2.23 -9.52
N ALA A 226 -4.28 -2.68 -8.64
CA ALA A 226 -4.42 -4.09 -8.28
C ALA A 226 -4.73 -4.97 -9.49
N SER A 227 -5.60 -4.52 -10.39
CA SER A 227 -5.97 -5.25 -11.61
C SER A 227 -4.99 -5.07 -12.78
N ASN A 228 -3.90 -4.29 -12.61
CA ASN A 228 -2.96 -3.92 -13.67
C ASN A 228 -3.65 -3.23 -14.88
N ALA A 229 -4.54 -2.27 -14.61
CA ALA A 229 -5.35 -1.60 -15.62
C ALA A 229 -4.78 -0.27 -16.13
N ALA A 230 -3.56 0.10 -15.74
CA ALA A 230 -2.96 1.39 -16.08
C ALA A 230 -2.86 1.63 -17.60
N GLY A 231 -2.57 0.59 -18.39
CA GLY A 231 -2.50 0.69 -19.84
C GLY A 231 -3.86 0.98 -20.48
N GLU A 232 -4.88 0.19 -20.12
CA GLU A 232 -6.23 0.36 -20.61
C GLU A 232 -6.88 1.67 -20.13
N LEU A 233 -6.55 2.13 -18.92
CA LEU A 233 -6.97 3.43 -18.39
C LEU A 233 -6.37 4.59 -19.20
N ASN A 234 -5.08 4.49 -19.51
CA ASN A 234 -4.37 5.50 -20.30
C ASN A 234 -4.98 5.62 -21.71
N GLU A 235 -5.19 4.49 -22.38
CA GLU A 235 -5.87 4.45 -23.68
C GLU A 235 -7.29 5.03 -23.61
N LEU A 236 -8.05 4.70 -22.55
CA LEU A 236 -9.40 5.23 -22.36
C LEU A 236 -9.39 6.76 -22.23
N ALA A 237 -8.54 7.30 -21.36
CA ALA A 237 -8.46 8.73 -21.09
C ALA A 237 -8.15 9.53 -22.37
N HIS A 238 -7.18 9.10 -23.17
CA HIS A 238 -6.84 9.77 -24.43
C HIS A 238 -7.89 9.59 -25.52
N LYS A 239 -8.46 8.39 -25.67
CA LYS A 239 -9.49 8.15 -26.68
C LYS A 239 -10.73 8.99 -26.43
N THR A 240 -11.09 9.16 -25.16
CA THR A 240 -12.28 9.92 -24.73
C THR A 240 -12.00 11.39 -24.47
N ASN A 241 -10.73 11.79 -24.38
CA ASN A 241 -10.28 13.12 -23.98
C ASN A 241 -10.83 13.55 -22.61
N ILE A 242 -10.86 12.62 -21.65
CA ILE A 242 -11.41 12.81 -20.30
C ILE A 242 -10.27 13.02 -19.30
N PRO A 243 -10.30 14.08 -18.48
CA PRO A 243 -9.29 14.30 -17.45
C PRO A 243 -9.36 13.26 -16.32
N VAL A 244 -8.20 12.95 -15.73
CA VAL A 244 -8.03 11.86 -14.76
C VAL A 244 -7.56 12.42 -13.41
N THR A 245 -8.27 12.09 -12.35
CA THR A 245 -7.82 12.29 -10.96
C THR A 245 -7.68 10.95 -10.25
N THR A 246 -6.75 10.89 -9.30
CA THR A 246 -6.41 9.67 -8.57
C THR A 246 -6.64 9.83 -7.07
N THR A 247 -7.02 8.75 -6.40
CA THR A 247 -6.89 8.66 -4.94
C THR A 247 -5.42 8.53 -4.55
N LEU A 248 -5.10 8.71 -3.26
CA LEU A 248 -3.77 8.37 -2.71
C LEU A 248 -3.30 6.97 -3.13
N LEU A 249 -4.16 5.96 -3.04
CA LEU A 249 -3.84 4.57 -3.39
C LEU A 249 -3.83 4.31 -4.92
N GLY A 250 -4.34 5.26 -5.71
CA GLY A 250 -4.35 5.22 -7.17
C GLY A 250 -3.19 5.99 -7.81
N LEU A 251 -2.33 6.65 -7.02
CA LEU A 251 -1.15 7.37 -7.54
C LEU A 251 -0.26 6.44 -8.37
N GLY A 252 0.10 6.90 -9.57
CA GLY A 252 0.82 6.12 -10.57
C GLY A 252 -0.05 5.25 -11.49
N ALA A 253 -1.37 5.18 -11.28
CA ALA A 253 -2.27 4.48 -12.22
C ALA A 253 -2.39 5.23 -13.56
N PHE A 254 -2.24 6.56 -13.53
CA PHE A 254 -2.18 7.44 -14.68
C PHE A 254 -0.99 8.41 -14.53
N PRO A 255 -0.20 8.70 -15.58
CA PRO A 255 0.99 9.54 -15.46
C PRO A 255 0.66 10.99 -15.06
N GLU A 256 1.26 11.48 -13.97
CA GLU A 256 1.00 12.85 -13.50
C GLU A 256 1.64 13.97 -14.32
N ASN A 257 2.54 13.64 -15.23
CA ASN A 257 3.07 14.58 -16.22
C ASN A 257 2.17 14.73 -17.46
N ASP A 258 1.11 13.94 -17.58
CA ASP A 258 0.17 14.01 -18.70
C ASP A 258 -0.76 15.24 -18.57
N PRO A 259 -1.07 15.96 -19.67
CA PRO A 259 -1.98 17.11 -19.64
C PRO A 259 -3.37 16.81 -19.06
N LEU A 260 -3.88 15.59 -19.23
CA LEU A 260 -5.16 15.14 -18.69
C LEU A 260 -5.11 14.85 -17.18
N SER A 261 -3.92 14.75 -16.57
CA SER A 261 -3.82 14.47 -15.14
C SER A 261 -4.23 15.67 -14.29
N LEU A 262 -5.09 15.43 -13.32
CA LEU A 262 -5.50 16.39 -12.30
C LEU A 262 -4.74 16.17 -10.97
N GLY A 263 -3.87 15.17 -10.91
CA GLY A 263 -3.24 14.72 -9.67
C GLY A 263 -4.24 14.19 -8.65
N MET A 264 -3.83 14.16 -7.38
CA MET A 264 -4.63 13.64 -6.28
C MET A 264 -5.82 14.55 -5.93
N LEU A 265 -6.98 13.97 -5.66
CA LEU A 265 -8.16 14.64 -5.06
C LEU A 265 -8.34 14.34 -3.57
N GLY A 266 -9.30 15.02 -2.94
CA GLY A 266 -9.72 14.79 -1.56
C GLY A 266 -9.20 15.86 -0.61
N MET A 267 -9.19 15.52 0.68
CA MET A 267 -8.87 16.44 1.79
C MET A 267 -7.62 17.27 1.53
N HIS A 268 -6.53 16.65 1.08
CA HIS A 268 -5.27 17.32 0.72
C HIS A 268 -4.98 17.24 -0.78
N GLY A 269 -5.99 16.99 -1.60
CA GLY A 269 -5.84 16.97 -3.05
C GLY A 269 -5.58 18.37 -3.62
N THR A 270 -5.20 18.40 -4.89
CA THR A 270 -5.07 19.65 -5.64
C THR A 270 -6.41 20.40 -5.67
N TRP A 271 -6.37 21.73 -5.74
CA TRP A 271 -7.58 22.54 -5.82
C TRP A 271 -8.40 22.18 -7.06
N TYR A 272 -7.72 22.09 -8.21
CA TYR A 272 -8.35 21.83 -9.51
C TYR A 272 -8.91 20.42 -9.65
N SER A 273 -8.37 19.39 -8.98
CA SER A 273 -9.00 18.05 -8.99
C SER A 273 -10.32 18.06 -8.22
N ASN A 274 -10.34 18.67 -7.04
CA ASN A 274 -11.53 18.79 -6.20
C ASN A 274 -12.63 19.62 -6.89
N MET A 275 -12.25 20.72 -7.54
CA MET A 275 -13.20 21.54 -8.31
C MET A 275 -13.70 20.85 -9.58
N ALA A 276 -12.82 20.12 -10.29
CA ALA A 276 -13.24 19.31 -11.43
C ALA A 276 -14.29 18.27 -11.04
N VAL A 277 -14.10 17.57 -9.92
CA VAL A 277 -15.09 16.60 -9.40
C VAL A 277 -16.36 17.29 -8.88
N ASN A 278 -16.26 18.47 -8.27
CA ASN A 278 -17.44 19.22 -7.83
C ASN A 278 -18.31 19.68 -9.01
N GLU A 279 -17.68 20.08 -10.12
CA GLU A 279 -18.35 20.67 -11.28
C GLU A 279 -18.66 19.68 -12.41
N CYS A 280 -18.24 18.42 -12.29
CA CYS A 280 -18.47 17.42 -13.34
C CYS A 280 -19.96 17.07 -13.51
N ASP A 281 -20.33 16.67 -14.72
CA ASP A 281 -21.65 16.12 -15.05
C ASP A 281 -21.65 14.58 -15.11
N LEU A 282 -20.45 13.98 -15.16
CA LEU A 282 -20.24 12.54 -15.13
C LEU A 282 -18.95 12.22 -14.35
N LEU A 283 -19.07 11.41 -13.30
CA LEU A 283 -17.94 10.89 -12.55
C LEU A 283 -17.80 9.38 -12.81
N ILE A 284 -16.63 8.97 -13.31
CA ILE A 284 -16.35 7.59 -13.71
C ILE A 284 -15.37 7.01 -12.69
N ALA A 285 -15.91 6.35 -11.67
CA ALA A 285 -15.12 5.72 -10.62
C ALA A 285 -14.56 4.37 -11.10
N VAL A 286 -13.23 4.27 -11.20
CA VAL A 286 -12.51 3.06 -11.61
C VAL A 286 -11.73 2.51 -10.43
N GLY A 287 -12.22 1.43 -9.82
CA GLY A 287 -11.55 0.73 -8.74
C GLY A 287 -11.37 1.59 -7.48
N SER A 288 -12.38 2.38 -7.15
CA SER A 288 -12.37 3.29 -6.00
C SER A 288 -13.57 3.07 -5.09
N ARG A 289 -13.39 3.34 -3.79
CA ARG A 289 -14.36 3.03 -2.72
C ARG A 289 -15.10 4.24 -2.13
N PHE A 290 -14.98 5.42 -2.74
CA PHE A 290 -15.61 6.66 -2.26
C PHE A 290 -15.39 6.91 -0.75
N ASP A 291 -14.12 6.87 -0.33
CA ASP A 291 -13.70 7.10 1.05
C ASP A 291 -14.04 8.51 1.56
N ASP A 292 -14.17 8.69 2.86
CA ASP A 292 -14.51 9.97 3.50
C ASP A 292 -13.38 11.01 3.37
N ARG A 293 -12.12 10.58 3.25
CA ARG A 293 -10.99 11.48 2.95
C ARG A 293 -11.03 12.04 1.55
N VAL A 294 -11.79 11.42 0.65
CA VAL A 294 -12.04 11.94 -0.71
C VAL A 294 -13.35 12.70 -0.77
N THR A 295 -14.43 12.11 -0.27
CA THR A 295 -15.78 12.65 -0.46
C THR A 295 -16.10 13.84 0.45
N GLY A 296 -15.43 13.95 1.60
CA GLY A 296 -15.77 14.96 2.60
C GLY A 296 -17.23 14.81 3.05
N LYS A 297 -18.06 15.83 2.78
CA LYS A 297 -19.51 15.73 2.99
C LYS A 297 -20.17 15.01 1.81
N VAL A 298 -20.52 13.73 2.03
CA VAL A 298 -21.14 12.81 1.03
C VAL A 298 -22.30 13.46 0.25
N ASP A 299 -23.27 14.08 0.92
CA ASP A 299 -24.44 14.71 0.26
C ASP A 299 -24.10 15.89 -0.67
N ALA A 300 -22.90 16.44 -0.53
CA ALA A 300 -22.39 17.55 -1.33
C ALA A 300 -21.31 17.13 -2.33
N PHE A 301 -21.01 15.83 -2.43
CA PHE A 301 -19.95 15.32 -3.29
C PHE A 301 -20.45 15.17 -4.73
N ALA A 302 -19.78 15.84 -5.68
CA ALA A 302 -20.11 15.83 -7.11
C ALA A 302 -21.62 16.03 -7.39
N PRO A 303 -22.24 17.13 -6.92
CA PRO A 303 -23.70 17.30 -6.83
C PRO A 303 -24.42 17.35 -8.19
N LYS A 304 -23.68 17.53 -9.29
CA LYS A 304 -24.20 17.65 -10.66
C LYS A 304 -23.96 16.37 -11.47
N ALA A 305 -23.25 15.39 -10.91
CA ALA A 305 -22.75 14.25 -11.66
C ALA A 305 -23.73 13.08 -11.69
N LYS A 306 -23.75 12.38 -12.82
CA LYS A 306 -24.10 10.95 -12.85
C LYS A 306 -22.87 10.12 -12.48
N PHE A 307 -23.09 8.95 -11.90
CA PHE A 307 -22.00 8.09 -11.43
C PHE A 307 -21.94 6.76 -12.20
N ILE A 308 -20.79 6.50 -12.81
CA ILE A 308 -20.39 5.17 -13.28
C ILE A 308 -19.43 4.61 -12.25
N HIS A 309 -19.66 3.38 -11.77
CA HIS A 309 -18.80 2.76 -10.76
C HIS A 309 -18.41 1.36 -11.18
N ILE A 310 -17.12 1.21 -11.47
CA ILE A 310 -16.47 -0.05 -11.85
C ILE A 310 -15.70 -0.56 -10.63
N ASP A 311 -16.17 -1.66 -10.04
CA ASP A 311 -15.51 -2.29 -8.90
C ASP A 311 -15.63 -3.82 -8.98
N ILE A 312 -14.59 -4.52 -8.50
CA ILE A 312 -14.58 -5.98 -8.43
C ILE A 312 -15.43 -6.50 -7.26
N ASP A 313 -15.62 -5.67 -6.24
CA ASP A 313 -16.37 -5.98 -5.03
C ASP A 313 -17.81 -5.46 -5.13
N PRO A 314 -18.82 -6.34 -5.28
CA PRO A 314 -20.21 -5.91 -5.33
C PRO A 314 -20.65 -5.19 -4.05
N ALA A 315 -20.01 -5.43 -2.90
CA ALA A 315 -20.34 -4.73 -1.65
C ALA A 315 -19.80 -3.30 -1.58
N SER A 316 -18.90 -2.91 -2.49
CA SER A 316 -18.42 -1.53 -2.63
C SER A 316 -19.35 -0.67 -3.48
N ILE A 317 -20.11 -1.28 -4.39
CA ILE A 317 -21.08 -0.58 -5.25
C ILE A 317 -22.22 0.00 -4.41
N SER A 318 -22.54 1.28 -4.61
CA SER A 318 -23.60 1.98 -3.88
C SER A 318 -23.46 1.97 -2.35
N LYS A 319 -22.26 1.70 -1.80
CA LYS A 319 -22.04 1.66 -0.35
C LYS A 319 -22.14 3.02 0.31
N ASN A 320 -21.43 4.01 -0.24
CA ASN A 320 -21.36 5.38 0.30
C ASN A 320 -22.11 6.40 -0.57
N ILE A 321 -22.03 6.23 -1.90
CA ILE A 321 -22.67 7.09 -2.90
C ILE A 321 -23.56 6.21 -3.75
N LYS A 322 -24.82 6.58 -3.96
CA LYS A 322 -25.72 5.87 -4.87
C LYS A 322 -25.23 6.03 -6.32
N VAL A 323 -24.99 4.93 -7.01
CA VAL A 323 -24.47 4.95 -8.39
C VAL A 323 -25.57 4.71 -9.42
N ASP A 324 -25.47 5.37 -10.58
CA ASP A 324 -26.43 5.25 -11.67
C ASP A 324 -26.12 4.06 -12.59
N TYR A 325 -24.84 3.83 -12.85
CA TYR A 325 -24.35 2.78 -13.76
C TYR A 325 -23.33 1.88 -13.03
N PRO A 326 -23.81 0.91 -12.22
CA PRO A 326 -22.95 -0.04 -11.53
C PRO A 326 -22.41 -1.10 -12.50
N ILE A 327 -21.10 -1.33 -12.46
CA ILE A 327 -20.43 -2.39 -13.22
C ILE A 327 -19.56 -3.21 -12.25
N VAL A 328 -20.01 -4.43 -11.94
CA VAL A 328 -19.23 -5.38 -11.14
C VAL A 328 -18.28 -6.14 -12.06
N GLY A 329 -16.98 -6.00 -11.84
CA GLY A 329 -15.95 -6.64 -12.66
C GLY A 329 -14.55 -6.11 -12.37
N SER A 330 -13.53 -6.84 -12.84
CA SER A 330 -12.15 -6.38 -12.78
C SER A 330 -12.00 -5.11 -13.62
N CYS A 331 -11.39 -4.05 -13.06
CA CYS A 331 -11.24 -2.79 -13.77
C CYS A 331 -10.58 -3.00 -15.13
N ARG A 332 -9.52 -3.83 -15.19
CA ARG A 332 -8.84 -4.14 -16.46
C ARG A 332 -9.78 -4.75 -17.50
N SER A 333 -10.52 -5.80 -17.14
CA SER A 333 -11.44 -6.48 -18.06
C SER A 333 -12.56 -5.54 -18.52
N VAL A 334 -13.16 -4.79 -17.60
CA VAL A 334 -14.23 -3.84 -17.91
C VAL A 334 -13.73 -2.73 -18.84
N LEU A 335 -12.54 -2.18 -18.59
CA LEU A 335 -11.96 -1.14 -19.45
C LEU A 335 -11.66 -1.69 -20.86
N LYS A 336 -11.17 -2.92 -21.01
CA LYS A 336 -10.97 -3.57 -22.32
C LYS A 336 -12.28 -3.67 -23.11
N ASP A 337 -13.36 -4.07 -22.45
CA ASP A 337 -14.67 -4.20 -23.10
C ASP A 337 -15.30 -2.83 -23.40
N LEU A 338 -14.97 -1.80 -22.62
CA LEU A 338 -15.44 -0.42 -22.78
C LEU A 338 -14.73 0.31 -23.93
N LEU A 339 -13.42 0.11 -24.08
CA LEU A 339 -12.58 0.76 -25.10
C LEU A 339 -13.14 0.71 -26.53
N PRO A 340 -13.63 -0.41 -27.08
CA PRO A 340 -14.18 -0.44 -28.44
C PRO A 340 -15.52 0.29 -28.58
N LEU A 341 -16.21 0.59 -27.48
CA LEU A 341 -17.56 1.17 -27.47
C LEU A 341 -17.56 2.69 -27.27
N VAL A 342 -16.51 3.24 -26.66
CA VAL A 342 -16.41 4.68 -26.39
C VAL A 342 -16.02 5.49 -27.61
N GLN A 343 -16.50 6.71 -27.63
CA GLN A 343 -16.14 7.74 -28.61
C GLN A 343 -15.47 8.91 -27.88
N THR A 344 -14.81 9.79 -28.64
CA THR A 344 -14.24 11.03 -28.09
C THR A 344 -15.35 11.93 -27.56
N SER A 345 -15.22 12.37 -26.30
CA SER A 345 -16.14 13.29 -25.67
C SER A 345 -15.84 14.74 -26.09
N ASP A 346 -16.87 15.57 -26.15
CA ASP A 346 -16.73 17.01 -26.44
C ASP A 346 -16.36 17.78 -25.16
N THR A 347 -15.06 17.75 -24.81
CA THR A 347 -14.51 18.25 -23.54
C THR A 347 -13.63 19.50 -23.71
N HIS A 348 -13.65 20.15 -24.88
CA HIS A 348 -12.73 21.27 -25.17
C HIS A 348 -12.84 22.40 -24.13
N ASP A 349 -14.04 22.98 -23.97
CA ASP A 349 -14.30 24.05 -23.02
C ASP A 349 -14.03 23.62 -21.57
N TRP A 350 -14.29 22.34 -21.27
CA TRP A 350 -14.06 21.77 -19.95
C TRP A 350 -12.56 21.71 -19.61
N LEU A 351 -11.74 21.24 -20.55
CA LEU A 351 -10.29 21.18 -20.39
C LEU A 351 -9.67 22.58 -20.37
N GLU A 352 -10.20 23.55 -21.13
CA GLU A 352 -9.77 24.94 -21.06
C GLU A 352 -10.01 25.53 -19.65
N MET A 353 -11.20 25.30 -19.10
CA MET A 353 -11.53 25.75 -17.74
C MET A 353 -10.63 25.10 -16.68
N ILE A 354 -10.40 23.78 -16.76
CA ILE A 354 -9.46 23.08 -15.89
C ILE A 354 -8.04 23.62 -16.05
N GLY A 355 -7.62 23.92 -17.29
CA GLY A 355 -6.33 24.52 -17.59
C GLY A 355 -6.16 25.87 -16.90
N HIS A 356 -7.20 26.72 -16.94
CA HIS A 356 -7.23 27.98 -16.21
C HIS A 356 -7.11 27.77 -14.69
N TRP A 357 -7.80 26.78 -14.13
CA TRP A 357 -7.69 26.43 -12.71
C TRP A 357 -6.30 25.95 -12.30
N LYS A 358 -5.65 25.11 -13.11
CA LYS A 358 -4.26 24.69 -12.88
C LYS A 358 -3.29 25.87 -12.85
N GLN A 359 -3.53 26.90 -13.67
CA GLN A 359 -2.70 28.11 -13.73
C GLN A 359 -2.94 29.05 -12.54
N THR A 360 -4.18 29.19 -12.08
CA THR A 360 -4.57 30.13 -11.02
C THR A 360 -4.42 29.56 -9.62
N HIS A 361 -4.59 28.24 -9.46
CA HIS A 361 -4.48 27.50 -8.20
C HIS A 361 -3.45 26.36 -8.27
N PRO A 362 -2.17 26.63 -8.63
CA PRO A 362 -1.12 25.62 -8.61
C PRO A 362 -0.74 25.24 -7.18
N LEU A 363 -0.18 24.04 -7.01
CA LEU A 363 0.52 23.70 -5.78
C LEU A 363 1.69 24.67 -5.56
N LYS A 364 1.73 25.31 -4.41
CA LYS A 364 2.72 26.33 -4.06
C LYS A 364 3.09 26.22 -2.59
N TYR A 365 4.31 26.58 -2.26
CA TYR A 365 4.79 26.76 -0.91
C TYR A 365 5.73 27.97 -0.84
N LYS A 366 5.83 28.60 0.32
CA LYS A 366 6.67 29.79 0.49
C LYS A 366 8.13 29.37 0.66
N LYS A 367 9.04 29.92 -0.15
CA LYS A 367 10.48 29.76 0.09
C LYS A 367 10.88 30.40 1.42
N SER A 368 11.84 29.82 2.11
CA SER A 368 12.38 30.34 3.38
C SER A 368 13.86 30.00 3.51
N GLU A 369 14.52 30.50 4.56
CA GLU A 369 15.89 30.08 4.93
C GLU A 369 15.94 28.64 5.46
N LYS A 370 14.88 28.21 6.17
CA LYS A 370 14.71 26.82 6.63
C LYS A 370 14.28 25.91 5.49
N ILE A 371 14.81 24.69 5.45
CA ILE A 371 14.47 23.70 4.41
C ILE A 371 12.97 23.43 4.42
N LYS A 372 12.32 23.64 3.28
CA LYS A 372 10.91 23.26 3.10
C LYS A 372 10.80 21.77 2.79
N PRO A 373 9.91 21.02 3.45
CA PRO A 373 9.76 19.58 3.19
C PRO A 373 9.33 19.30 1.75
N GLN A 374 8.53 20.18 1.13
CA GLN A 374 8.15 20.09 -0.28
C GLN A 374 9.37 20.11 -1.21
N TYR A 375 10.34 20.98 -0.92
CA TYR A 375 11.60 21.06 -1.68
C TYR A 375 12.42 19.76 -1.56
N VAL A 376 12.42 19.12 -0.39
CA VAL A 376 13.08 17.81 -0.22
C VAL A 376 12.44 16.76 -1.11
N ILE A 377 11.10 16.72 -1.21
CA ILE A 377 10.39 15.79 -2.11
C ILE A 377 10.74 16.06 -3.57
N GLU A 378 10.73 17.32 -4.00
CA GLU A 378 11.10 17.71 -5.37
C GLU A 378 12.55 17.32 -5.70
N ALA A 379 13.48 17.51 -4.75
CA ALA A 379 14.87 17.10 -4.91
C ALA A 379 15.04 15.56 -4.97
N ILE A 380 14.25 14.80 -4.18
CA ILE A 380 14.23 13.33 -4.29
C ILE A 380 13.74 12.93 -5.69
N HIS A 381 12.70 13.57 -6.22
CA HIS A 381 12.22 13.31 -7.58
C HIS A 381 13.31 13.58 -8.63
N GLU A 382 13.98 14.73 -8.55
CA GLU A 382 15.06 15.12 -9.46
C GLU A 382 16.24 14.12 -9.46
N VAL A 383 16.66 13.65 -8.27
CA VAL A 383 17.84 12.78 -8.13
C VAL A 383 17.50 11.31 -8.37
N CYS A 384 16.34 10.85 -7.90
CA CYS A 384 15.97 9.44 -7.94
C CYS A 384 15.23 9.08 -9.24
N GLY A 385 14.37 9.97 -9.75
CA GLY A 385 13.68 9.84 -11.04
C GLY A 385 12.37 9.04 -11.00
N ASP A 386 11.63 9.06 -12.12
CA ASP A 386 10.24 8.61 -12.26
C ASP A 386 9.97 7.13 -11.96
N ASP A 387 10.98 6.26 -12.05
CA ASP A 387 10.84 4.81 -11.84
C ASP A 387 11.10 4.35 -10.40
N THR A 388 11.40 5.29 -9.50
CA THR A 388 11.70 4.99 -8.10
C THR A 388 10.45 4.48 -7.39
N ILE A 389 10.62 3.47 -6.52
CA ILE A 389 9.56 3.04 -5.60
C ILE A 389 9.65 3.87 -4.33
N LEU A 390 8.58 4.59 -4.04
CA LEU A 390 8.44 5.51 -2.92
C LEU A 390 7.55 4.85 -1.89
N SER A 391 8.14 4.52 -0.75
CA SER A 391 7.38 4.15 0.43
C SER A 391 7.19 5.37 1.33
N SER A 392 6.03 5.50 1.96
CA SER A 392 5.79 6.57 2.93
C SER A 392 5.20 6.05 4.23
N ASP A 393 5.62 6.69 5.31
CA ASP A 393 4.93 6.61 6.58
C ASP A 393 3.73 7.59 6.58
N VAL A 394 3.07 7.76 7.72
CA VAL A 394 1.79 8.51 7.80
C VAL A 394 1.98 9.88 8.45
N GLY A 395 1.44 10.91 7.81
CA GLY A 395 1.47 12.29 8.31
C GLY A 395 1.67 13.32 7.21
N GLN A 396 2.24 14.48 7.54
CA GLN A 396 2.43 15.56 6.57
C GLN A 396 3.38 15.18 5.43
N HIS A 397 4.46 14.44 5.73
CA HIS A 397 5.42 13.96 4.75
C HIS A 397 4.80 13.01 3.72
N GLN A 398 3.80 12.21 4.12
CA GLN A 398 2.99 11.39 3.21
C GLN A 398 2.26 12.24 2.18
N MET A 399 1.65 13.34 2.63
CA MET A 399 0.88 14.24 1.76
C MET A 399 1.79 15.09 0.88
N TRP A 400 2.91 15.60 1.41
CA TRP A 400 3.89 16.32 0.59
C TRP A 400 4.50 15.40 -0.47
N LEU A 401 4.76 14.13 -0.14
CA LEU A 401 5.18 13.15 -1.13
C LEU A 401 4.12 12.96 -2.23
N ALA A 402 2.86 12.73 -1.83
CA ALA A 402 1.73 12.55 -2.74
C ALA A 402 1.50 13.76 -3.67
N LEU A 403 1.80 14.97 -3.20
CA LEU A 403 1.55 16.22 -3.92
C LEU A 403 2.72 16.68 -4.80
N HIS A 404 3.96 16.46 -4.37
CA HIS A 404 5.14 17.10 -4.99
C HIS A 404 6.07 16.14 -5.76
N TYR A 405 5.91 14.81 -5.65
CA TYR A 405 6.82 13.86 -6.33
C TYR A 405 6.53 13.63 -7.81
N LYS A 406 5.27 13.70 -8.25
CA LYS A 406 4.78 13.29 -9.58
C LYS A 406 4.94 11.80 -9.89
N PHE A 407 3.87 11.03 -9.67
CA PHE A 407 3.88 9.59 -9.92
C PHE A 407 3.56 9.27 -11.39
N ILE A 408 4.49 8.57 -12.06
CA ILE A 408 4.37 8.26 -13.51
C ILE A 408 3.95 6.81 -13.76
N LYS A 409 4.42 5.87 -12.93
CA LYS A 409 4.24 4.43 -13.16
C LYS A 409 3.46 3.76 -12.04
N PRO A 410 2.70 2.68 -12.32
CA PRO A 410 1.97 1.96 -11.29
C PRO A 410 2.95 1.27 -10.32
N ARG A 411 2.47 0.97 -9.10
CA ARG A 411 3.24 0.26 -8.06
C ARG A 411 4.53 0.97 -7.65
N THR A 412 4.56 2.30 -7.78
CA THR A 412 5.63 3.16 -7.27
C THR A 412 5.24 3.86 -5.97
N ASN A 413 3.95 4.01 -5.67
CA ASN A 413 3.48 4.51 -4.37
C ASN A 413 3.17 3.35 -3.41
N VAL A 414 3.96 3.20 -2.35
CA VAL A 414 3.81 2.18 -1.30
C VAL A 414 3.49 2.89 0.02
N THR A 415 2.21 3.07 0.30
CA THR A 415 1.76 3.85 1.47
C THR A 415 0.57 3.20 2.17
N SER A 416 0.43 3.43 3.47
CA SER A 416 -0.75 3.03 4.26
C SER A 416 -1.83 4.12 4.15
N GLY A 417 -2.91 3.83 3.43
CA GLY A 417 -3.98 4.80 3.16
C GLY A 417 -5.17 4.67 4.11
N GLY A 418 -5.85 3.53 4.04
CA GLY A 418 -7.13 3.30 4.71
C GLY A 418 -7.03 3.20 6.23
N LEU A 419 -6.00 2.51 6.76
CA LEU A 419 -5.77 2.47 8.21
C LEU A 419 -4.91 3.63 8.70
N GLY A 420 -3.98 4.13 7.88
CA GLY A 420 -3.08 5.21 8.26
C GLY A 420 -2.09 4.79 9.35
N THR A 421 -1.41 3.66 9.15
CA THR A 421 -0.50 3.05 10.13
C THR A 421 0.87 3.73 10.17
N MET A 422 1.16 4.46 11.26
CA MET A 422 2.51 4.96 11.53
C MET A 422 3.52 3.81 11.75
N GLY A 423 4.76 3.98 11.29
CA GLY A 423 5.79 2.93 11.29
C GLY A 423 5.75 2.00 10.08
N PHE A 424 4.84 2.22 9.13
CA PHE A 424 4.70 1.41 7.92
C PHE A 424 5.83 1.63 6.90
N GLY A 425 6.19 2.89 6.66
CA GLY A 425 6.98 3.29 5.50
C GLY A 425 8.33 2.59 5.38
N PHE A 426 9.11 2.54 6.46
CA PHE A 426 10.46 1.96 6.42
C PHE A 426 10.46 0.43 6.24
N PRO A 427 9.72 -0.37 7.02
CA PRO A 427 9.59 -1.80 6.75
C PRO A 427 9.00 -2.11 5.37
N ALA A 428 8.02 -1.35 4.90
CA ALA A 428 7.46 -1.54 3.55
C ALA A 428 8.50 -1.29 2.45
N ALA A 429 9.44 -0.36 2.66
CA ALA A 429 10.58 -0.14 1.77
C ALA A 429 11.49 -1.37 1.63
N ILE A 430 11.75 -2.06 2.75
CA ILE A 430 12.54 -3.30 2.77
C ILE A 430 11.87 -4.38 1.92
N GLY A 431 10.56 -4.56 2.10
CA GLY A 431 9.76 -5.46 1.28
C GLY A 431 9.78 -5.11 -0.21
N ALA A 432 9.60 -3.83 -0.53
CA ALA A 432 9.59 -3.32 -1.90
C ALA A 432 10.95 -3.50 -2.60
N ALA A 433 12.07 -3.29 -1.90
CA ALA A 433 13.41 -3.49 -2.44
C ALA A 433 13.67 -4.96 -2.78
N LEU A 434 13.20 -5.88 -1.95
CA LEU A 434 13.29 -7.32 -2.21
C LEU A 434 12.36 -7.77 -3.34
N ALA A 435 11.20 -7.13 -3.48
CA ALA A 435 10.27 -7.35 -4.59
C ALA A 435 10.78 -6.84 -5.95
N SER A 436 11.70 -5.88 -5.95
CA SER A 436 12.17 -5.20 -7.16
C SER A 436 13.68 -4.97 -7.14
N PRO A 437 14.51 -6.05 -7.17
CA PRO A 437 15.95 -5.90 -7.19
C PRO A 437 16.42 -5.03 -8.36
N GLY A 438 17.29 -4.07 -8.08
CA GLY A 438 17.84 -3.13 -9.07
C GLY A 438 17.00 -1.88 -9.33
N ARG A 439 15.76 -1.80 -8.83
CA ARG A 439 14.99 -0.53 -8.81
C ARG A 439 15.38 0.28 -7.59
N LYS A 440 15.41 1.60 -7.74
CA LYS A 440 15.65 2.52 -6.62
C LYS A 440 14.46 2.49 -5.67
N VAL A 441 14.73 2.45 -4.37
CA VAL A 441 13.71 2.51 -3.33
C VAL A 441 14.05 3.63 -2.35
N VAL A 442 13.08 4.51 -2.12
CA VAL A 442 13.18 5.60 -1.15
C VAL A 442 12.04 5.49 -0.15
N ALA A 443 12.36 5.51 1.13
CA ALA A 443 11.39 5.62 2.21
C ALA A 443 11.34 7.07 2.69
N VAL A 444 10.20 7.73 2.51
CA VAL A 444 9.96 9.09 3.03
C VAL A 444 9.16 8.95 4.32
N VAL A 445 9.82 9.17 5.44
CA VAL A 445 9.26 8.90 6.77
C VAL A 445 9.31 10.15 7.64
N GLY A 446 8.36 10.28 8.57
CA GLY A 446 8.45 11.28 9.64
C GLY A 446 9.34 10.81 10.78
N ASP A 447 9.90 11.74 11.54
CA ASP A 447 10.71 11.46 12.73
C ASP A 447 9.95 10.65 13.79
N GLY A 448 8.68 10.94 14.04
CA GLY A 448 7.86 10.18 14.99
C GLY A 448 7.53 8.77 14.51
N GLY A 449 7.15 8.62 13.24
CA GLY A 449 6.77 7.33 12.66
C GLY A 449 7.96 6.38 12.47
N PHE A 450 9.11 6.91 12.04
CA PHE A 450 10.34 6.11 11.90
C PHE A 450 10.75 5.41 13.20
N GLN A 451 10.60 6.09 14.35
CA GLN A 451 10.95 5.51 15.66
C GLN A 451 10.10 4.29 16.03
N MET A 452 8.88 4.15 15.48
CA MET A 452 8.01 3.01 15.81
C MET A 452 8.55 1.68 15.29
N THR A 453 9.36 1.71 14.22
CA THR A 453 9.88 0.50 13.55
C THR A 453 11.37 0.58 13.23
N ALA A 454 12.11 1.49 13.89
CA ALA A 454 13.54 1.71 13.65
C ALA A 454 14.39 0.46 13.86
N GLN A 455 13.96 -0.51 14.68
CA GLN A 455 14.66 -1.78 14.87
C GLN A 455 14.92 -2.54 13.55
N GLU A 456 14.09 -2.33 12.52
CA GLU A 456 14.24 -3.00 11.22
C GLU A 456 15.47 -2.51 10.43
N ILE A 457 16.23 -1.51 10.92
CA ILE A 457 17.55 -1.14 10.36
C ILE A 457 18.45 -2.38 10.35
N SER A 458 18.39 -3.22 11.41
CA SER A 458 19.14 -4.47 11.48
C SER A 458 18.79 -5.42 10.33
N THR A 459 17.52 -5.48 9.92
CA THR A 459 17.07 -6.32 8.80
C THR A 459 17.52 -5.75 7.47
N ALA A 460 17.41 -4.44 7.24
CA ALA A 460 17.92 -3.80 6.02
C ALA A 460 19.43 -3.99 5.84
N VAL A 461 20.22 -3.82 6.90
CA VAL A 461 21.67 -4.05 6.92
C VAL A 461 21.99 -5.53 6.67
N GLY A 462 21.30 -6.44 7.37
CA GLY A 462 21.51 -7.89 7.21
C GLY A 462 21.19 -8.39 5.80
N GLN A 463 20.22 -7.77 5.13
CA GLN A 463 19.88 -8.04 3.72
C GLN A 463 20.73 -7.24 2.72
N ARG A 464 21.62 -6.35 3.18
CA ARG A 464 22.51 -5.51 2.36
C ARG A 464 21.75 -4.65 1.34
N LEU A 465 20.61 -4.09 1.74
CA LEU A 465 19.72 -3.37 0.82
C LEU A 465 20.18 -1.93 0.56
N GLU A 466 20.18 -1.53 -0.71
CA GLU A 466 20.47 -0.17 -1.16
C GLU A 466 19.19 0.69 -1.14
N ILE A 467 18.68 0.95 0.07
CA ILE A 467 17.50 1.80 0.29
C ILE A 467 17.96 3.15 0.83
N ILE A 468 17.35 4.23 0.35
CA ILE A 468 17.49 5.57 0.94
C ILE A 468 16.28 5.83 1.84
N VAL A 469 16.52 6.22 3.09
CA VAL A 469 15.49 6.60 4.05
C VAL A 469 15.61 8.10 4.32
N ALA A 470 14.70 8.87 3.75
CA ALA A 470 14.59 10.31 3.96
C ALA A 470 13.70 10.57 5.18
N ILE A 471 14.33 10.89 6.32
CA ILE A 471 13.64 11.26 7.55
C ILE A 471 13.31 12.75 7.46
N ILE A 472 12.04 13.08 7.25
CA ILE A 472 11.53 14.45 7.23
C ILE A 472 11.33 14.89 8.68
N ASN A 473 12.40 15.40 9.27
CA ASN A 473 12.48 15.68 10.70
C ASN A 473 12.04 17.11 10.99
N ASN A 474 10.78 17.24 11.42
CA ASN A 474 10.21 18.52 11.85
C ASN A 474 10.09 18.62 13.39
N GLY A 475 10.54 17.60 14.14
CA GLY A 475 10.47 17.55 15.60
C GLY A 475 9.03 17.56 16.14
N PHE A 476 8.06 17.07 15.37
CA PHE A 476 6.65 17.03 15.73
C PHE A 476 5.92 15.81 15.15
N LEU A 477 4.84 15.40 15.82
CA LEU A 477 3.74 14.71 15.17
C LEU A 477 2.98 15.70 14.27
N GLY A 478 3.59 16.04 13.13
CA GLY A 478 3.26 17.21 12.31
C GLY A 478 1.79 17.31 11.89
N MET A 479 1.16 16.20 11.50
CA MET A 479 -0.25 16.22 11.08
C MET A 479 -1.17 16.58 12.26
N VAL A 480 -0.95 15.99 13.44
CA VAL A 480 -1.71 16.30 14.65
C VAL A 480 -1.44 17.74 15.10
N ARG A 481 -0.19 18.20 14.99
CA ARG A 481 0.20 19.58 15.28
C ARG A 481 -0.52 20.59 14.38
N GLN A 482 -0.62 20.34 13.08
CA GLN A 482 -1.38 21.18 12.15
C GLN A 482 -2.85 21.29 12.56
N TRP A 483 -3.48 20.17 12.96
CA TRP A 483 -4.87 20.19 13.42
C TRP A 483 -5.04 20.97 14.73
N GLN A 484 -4.12 20.80 15.68
CA GLN A 484 -4.10 21.59 16.92
C GLN A 484 -3.93 23.09 16.66
N GLU A 485 -3.14 23.45 15.64
CA GLU A 485 -2.95 24.83 15.20
C GLU A 485 -4.22 25.44 14.64
N LEU A 486 -4.88 24.74 13.71
CA LEU A 486 -6.03 25.26 12.97
C LEU A 486 -7.32 25.27 13.80
N PHE A 487 -7.55 24.26 14.64
CA PHE A 487 -8.85 24.03 15.25
C PHE A 487 -8.87 24.09 16.79
N PHE A 488 -7.70 24.12 17.44
CA PHE A 488 -7.61 24.05 18.92
C PHE A 488 -6.77 25.18 19.52
N GLY A 489 -6.78 26.36 18.88
CA GLY A 489 -6.15 27.57 19.41
C GLY A 489 -4.64 27.44 19.62
N LYS A 490 -3.95 26.64 18.79
CA LYS A 490 -2.50 26.39 18.86
C LYS A 490 -2.04 25.74 20.18
N ARG A 491 -2.92 24.96 20.81
CA ARG A 491 -2.60 24.18 22.01
C ARG A 491 -1.91 22.86 21.62
N TYR A 492 -0.59 22.89 21.50
CA TYR A 492 0.23 21.75 21.07
C TYR A 492 0.38 20.69 22.17
N SER A 493 -0.63 19.82 22.32
CA SER A 493 -0.63 18.76 23.35
C SER A 493 0.09 17.51 22.87
N HIS A 494 1.23 17.18 23.50
CA HIS A 494 2.01 15.94 23.29
C HIS A 494 2.40 15.66 21.83
N THR A 495 2.57 16.71 21.04
CA THR A 495 2.97 16.61 19.63
C THR A 495 4.41 17.04 19.39
N CYS A 496 5.05 17.77 20.30
CA CYS A 496 6.46 18.18 20.16
C CYS A 496 7.39 17.03 20.54
N LEU A 497 8.28 16.66 19.62
CA LEU A 497 9.24 15.55 19.79
C LEU A 497 10.69 16.03 19.92
N GLU A 498 10.93 17.33 19.85
CA GLU A 498 12.28 17.93 19.81
C GLU A 498 13.23 17.42 20.91
N TYR A 499 12.71 17.27 22.13
CA TYR A 499 13.52 16.85 23.28
C TYR A 499 13.51 15.33 23.50
N THR A 500 12.71 14.58 22.74
CA THR A 500 12.58 13.12 22.88
C THR A 500 13.13 12.35 21.69
N ASN A 501 13.29 13.00 20.53
CA ASN A 501 13.91 12.38 19.37
C ASN A 501 15.37 12.01 19.66
N PRO A 502 15.81 10.80 19.29
CA PRO A 502 17.22 10.43 19.37
C PRO A 502 18.03 11.19 18.31
N ASP A 503 19.35 11.11 18.43
CA ASP A 503 20.21 11.41 17.28
C ASP A 503 20.07 10.29 16.26
N PHE A 504 19.31 10.54 15.19
CA PHE A 504 19.05 9.54 14.15
C PHE A 504 20.31 9.07 13.42
N VAL A 505 21.32 9.93 13.27
CA VAL A 505 22.60 9.54 12.63
C VAL A 505 23.31 8.52 13.51
N LYS A 506 23.47 8.83 14.81
CA LYS A 506 24.10 7.90 15.75
C LYS A 506 23.30 6.60 15.91
N LEU A 507 21.98 6.68 15.91
CA LEU A 507 21.09 5.53 16.01
C LEU A 507 21.33 4.55 14.84
N VAL A 508 21.35 5.05 13.60
CA VAL A 508 21.49 4.18 12.42
C VAL A 508 22.92 3.65 12.27
N GLU A 509 23.93 4.44 12.64
CA GLU A 509 25.33 4.02 12.67
C GLU A 509 25.55 2.90 13.69
N ALA A 510 24.85 2.91 14.83
CA ALA A 510 24.90 1.84 15.82
C ALA A 510 24.39 0.48 15.28
N TYR A 511 23.52 0.50 14.26
CA TYR A 511 23.08 -0.71 13.55
C TYR A 511 23.98 -1.09 12.35
N GLY A 512 24.99 -0.27 12.03
CA GLY A 512 25.91 -0.48 10.90
C GLY A 512 25.39 0.08 9.56
N ALA A 513 24.37 0.93 9.57
CA ALA A 513 23.91 1.67 8.39
C ALA A 513 24.66 3.00 8.22
N VAL A 514 24.48 3.65 7.07
CA VAL A 514 25.08 4.98 6.81
C VAL A 514 24.11 6.07 7.26
N GLY A 515 24.53 6.92 8.19
CA GLY A 515 23.78 8.10 8.62
C GLY A 515 24.31 9.39 7.98
N MET A 516 23.40 10.28 7.57
CA MET A 516 23.71 11.61 7.06
C MET A 516 22.72 12.62 7.66
N ARG A 517 23.15 13.89 7.80
CA ARG A 517 22.29 14.99 8.27
C ARG A 517 22.35 16.15 7.28
N VAL A 518 21.21 16.82 7.09
CA VAL A 518 21.04 17.97 6.20
C VAL A 518 20.35 19.09 6.98
N GLU A 519 20.98 20.26 7.04
CA GLU A 519 20.46 21.42 7.80
C GLU A 519 20.36 22.67 6.94
N ARG A 520 21.02 22.71 5.77
CA ARG A 520 20.95 23.83 4.82
C ARG A 520 20.42 23.40 3.45
N HIS A 521 19.81 24.34 2.74
CA HIS A 521 19.22 24.10 1.42
C HIS A 521 20.21 23.61 0.38
N ASP A 522 21.44 24.17 0.38
CA ASP A 522 22.50 23.82 -0.56
C ASP A 522 23.06 22.41 -0.37
N GLU A 523 22.77 21.77 0.77
CA GLU A 523 23.19 20.40 1.08
C GLU A 523 22.23 19.32 0.55
N VAL A 524 20.96 19.67 0.29
CA VAL A 524 19.90 18.68 0.00
C VAL A 524 20.26 17.80 -1.21
N VAL A 525 20.52 18.41 -2.37
CA VAL A 525 20.83 17.68 -3.61
C VAL A 525 22.19 16.95 -3.51
N PRO A 526 23.30 17.59 -3.08
CA PRO A 526 24.58 16.90 -2.94
C PRO A 526 24.54 15.67 -2.01
N VAL A 527 23.80 15.74 -0.89
CA VAL A 527 23.68 14.61 0.04
C VAL A 527 22.85 13.48 -0.56
N LEU A 528 21.75 13.79 -1.27
CA LEU A 528 20.99 12.77 -2.00
C LEU A 528 21.86 12.07 -3.06
N GLN A 529 22.64 12.83 -3.84
CA GLN A 529 23.57 12.26 -4.83
C GLN A 529 24.64 11.38 -4.19
N LYS A 530 25.18 11.77 -3.03
CA LYS A 530 26.11 10.95 -2.25
C LYS A 530 25.45 9.67 -1.74
N ALA A 531 24.21 9.75 -1.26
CA ALA A 531 23.47 8.57 -0.80
C ALA A 531 23.28 7.53 -1.92
N MET A 532 23.00 7.97 -3.14
CA MET A 532 22.87 7.09 -4.33
C MET A 532 24.13 6.30 -4.68
N GLN A 533 25.31 6.75 -4.22
CA GLN A 533 26.60 6.10 -4.48
C GLN A 533 26.93 5.00 -3.47
N VAL A 534 26.25 4.95 -2.33
CA VAL A 534 26.48 3.92 -1.31
C VAL A 534 25.98 2.57 -1.83
N LYS A 535 26.78 1.53 -1.60
CA LYS A 535 26.51 0.16 -2.06
C LYS A 535 26.40 -0.82 -0.91
N ASN A 536 25.51 -1.80 -1.07
CA ASN A 536 25.28 -2.89 -0.11
C ASN A 536 24.88 -2.47 1.31
N LEU A 537 24.47 -1.22 1.53
CA LEU A 537 24.06 -0.69 2.83
C LEU A 537 22.91 0.30 2.68
N PRO A 538 21.96 0.32 3.63
CA PRO A 538 20.93 1.35 3.65
C PRO A 538 21.52 2.69 4.10
N VAL A 539 21.01 3.78 3.52
CA VAL A 539 21.40 5.15 3.85
C VAL A 539 20.22 5.88 4.47
N PHE A 540 20.44 6.52 5.62
CA PHE A 540 19.43 7.33 6.29
C PHE A 540 19.88 8.78 6.29
N ILE A 541 18.98 9.68 5.88
CA ILE A 541 19.23 11.11 5.78
C ILE A 541 18.24 11.84 6.68
N ASP A 542 18.76 12.45 7.74
CA ASP A 542 18.03 13.31 8.67
C ASP A 542 17.90 14.73 8.09
N PHE A 543 16.77 15.02 7.43
CA PHE A 543 16.48 16.34 6.88
C PHE A 543 15.81 17.21 7.95
N ARG A 544 16.52 18.22 8.46
CA ARG A 544 15.97 19.20 9.41
C ARG A 544 15.15 20.24 8.67
N VAL A 545 13.83 20.04 8.63
CA VAL A 545 12.90 20.87 7.86
C VAL A 545 12.18 21.89 8.73
N ASP A 546 11.49 22.84 8.10
CA ASP A 546 10.67 23.83 8.79
C ASP A 546 9.55 23.16 9.61
N ARG A 547 9.60 23.41 10.92
CA ARG A 547 8.77 22.72 11.92
C ARG A 547 7.32 23.16 11.94
N HIS A 548 7.03 24.34 11.40
CA HIS A 548 5.70 24.95 11.39
C HIS A 548 5.00 24.85 10.02
N GLU A 549 5.57 24.08 9.09
CA GLU A 549 4.95 23.90 7.77
C GLU A 549 3.62 23.13 7.90
N ASN A 550 2.62 23.54 7.14
CA ASN A 550 1.32 22.88 7.05
C ASN A 550 1.12 22.31 5.64
N VAL A 551 0.30 21.27 5.54
CA VAL A 551 -0.10 20.69 4.26
C VAL A 551 -1.30 21.47 3.74
N PHE A 552 -1.12 22.08 2.57
CA PHE A 552 -2.16 22.72 1.78
C PHE A 552 -2.09 22.23 0.33
N PRO A 553 -3.21 22.20 -0.42
CA PRO A 553 -4.55 22.62 0.00
C PRO A 553 -5.19 21.72 1.07
N MET A 554 -6.23 22.20 1.75
CA MET A 554 -6.96 21.44 2.75
C MET A 554 -8.47 21.72 2.69
N ILE A 555 -9.28 20.68 2.49
CA ILE A 555 -10.72 20.71 2.77
C ILE A 555 -10.92 20.40 4.25
N PRO A 556 -11.46 21.32 5.07
CA PRO A 556 -11.66 21.04 6.48
C PRO A 556 -12.67 19.89 6.70
N PRO A 557 -12.62 19.20 7.85
CA PRO A 557 -13.50 18.07 8.11
C PRO A 557 -14.98 18.46 8.01
N GLY A 558 -15.76 17.64 7.29
CA GLY A 558 -17.20 17.85 7.08
C GLY A 558 -17.56 19.03 6.18
N LYS A 559 -16.58 19.66 5.51
CA LYS A 559 -16.80 20.76 4.56
C LYS A 559 -16.87 20.26 3.12
N MET A 560 -17.27 21.17 2.22
CA MET A 560 -17.41 20.91 0.79
C MET A 560 -16.10 21.24 0.05
N ALA A 561 -15.95 20.77 -1.19
CA ALA A 561 -14.80 21.09 -2.04
C ALA A 561 -14.59 22.61 -2.24
N THR A 562 -15.69 23.37 -2.22
CA THR A 562 -15.68 24.84 -2.35
C THR A 562 -15.16 25.59 -1.11
N ASP A 563 -14.98 24.89 0.02
CA ASP A 563 -14.49 25.47 1.28
C ASP A 563 -12.97 25.25 1.48
N ILE A 564 -12.26 24.91 0.41
CA ILE A 564 -10.84 24.57 0.43
C ILE A 564 -9.97 25.75 0.88
N ILE A 565 -8.97 25.45 1.71
CA ILE A 565 -7.97 26.39 2.21
C ILE A 565 -6.66 26.16 1.44
N GLU A 566 -6.05 27.23 0.91
CA GLU A 566 -4.76 27.21 0.19
C GLU A 566 -3.62 27.87 0.98
#